data_AF-A0A1V4R9N2-F1
#
_entry.id   AF-A0A1V4R9N2-F1
#
_cell.length_a   1.000
_cell.length_b   1.000
_cell.length_c   1.000
_cell.angle_alpha   90.00
_cell.angle_beta   90.00
_cell.angle_gamma   90.00
#
_symmetry.space_group_name_H-M   'P 1'
#
loop_
_entity.id
_entity.type
_entity.pdbx_description
1 polymer ?
#
loop_
_entity_poly.entity_id
_entity_poly.type
_entity_poly.pdbx_seq_one_letter_code
_entity_poly.pdbx_strand_id
1 'polypeptide(L)'
;MDRLVGDTLDRMKNNHRLIVLSDHGFTSFHTCIDFNRWLVDNGFMVLEDGVKTVNESFHGVDWSKTRAYAMGLSGINLNIRGREGRGIVEPNEAEPLMKEIKDLLLTLKDGDTRVIRSVKFAKDIYSGGYVDRSPDIIPGTDTGYRADWGCVTGGVGSQILYPNNRHWNGDHCHDSDLVKGVLFTSWKHKTESPSIVDVAPTVLSMLGVEPPGYMDGRTL
;
A
#
# COMPACT_ATOMS: atom_id res chain seq x y z
N MET A 1 -2.79 7.17 -26.87
CA MET A 1 -3.85 7.53 -25.91
C MET A 1 -4.42 8.90 -26.22
N ASP A 2 -3.59 9.94 -26.30
CA ASP A 2 -4.00 11.31 -26.68
C ASP A 2 -4.95 11.37 -27.89
N ARG A 3 -4.54 10.83 -29.04
CA ARG A 3 -5.38 10.74 -30.24
C ARG A 3 -6.75 10.07 -30.00
N LEU A 4 -6.81 9.02 -29.19
CA LEU A 4 -8.07 8.33 -28.89
C LEU A 4 -9.01 9.23 -28.08
N VAL A 5 -8.46 10.01 -27.14
CA VAL A 5 -9.24 11.01 -26.39
C VAL A 5 -9.76 12.10 -27.33
N GLY A 6 -8.90 12.61 -28.23
CA GLY A 6 -9.30 13.57 -29.26
C GLY A 6 -10.42 13.05 -30.16
N ASP A 7 -10.23 11.86 -30.75
CA ASP A 7 -11.21 11.21 -31.62
C ASP A 7 -12.54 10.93 -30.88
N THR A 8 -12.49 10.70 -29.57
CA THR A 8 -13.69 10.53 -28.72
C THR A 8 -14.42 11.86 -28.54
N LEU A 9 -13.70 12.93 -28.20
CA LEU A 9 -14.26 14.28 -28.02
C LEU A 9 -14.94 14.78 -29.29
N ASP A 10 -14.34 14.58 -30.46
CA ASP A 10 -14.89 15.00 -31.77
C ASP A 10 -16.24 14.32 -32.11
N ARG A 11 -16.52 13.16 -31.51
CA ARG A 11 -17.76 12.40 -31.73
C ARG A 11 -18.81 12.62 -30.64
N MET A 12 -18.49 13.38 -29.59
CA MET A 12 -19.42 13.64 -28.50
C MET A 12 -20.51 14.63 -28.91
N LYS A 13 -21.72 14.42 -28.37
CA LYS A 13 -22.82 15.40 -28.42
C LYS A 13 -22.79 16.26 -27.17
N ASN A 14 -23.48 17.41 -27.19
CA ASN A 14 -23.50 18.38 -26.08
C ASN A 14 -23.95 17.80 -24.72
N ASN A 15 -24.78 16.75 -24.74
CA ASN A 15 -25.28 16.07 -23.54
C ASN A 15 -24.37 14.91 -23.09
N HIS A 16 -23.31 14.58 -23.82
CA HIS A 16 -22.36 13.56 -23.40
C HIS A 16 -21.36 14.14 -22.39
N ARG A 17 -20.80 13.26 -21.56
CA ARG A 17 -19.73 13.57 -20.61
C ARG A 17 -18.65 12.51 -20.74
N LEU A 18 -17.39 12.94 -20.69
CA LEU A 18 -16.23 12.04 -20.74
C LEU A 18 -15.42 12.21 -19.47
N ILE A 19 -15.09 11.06 -18.85
CA ILE A 19 -14.14 10.93 -17.76
C ILE A 19 -13.01 10.06 -18.29
N VAL A 20 -11.77 10.53 -18.17
CA VAL A 20 -10.57 9.73 -18.34
C VAL A 20 -9.83 9.77 -17.02
N LEU A 21 -9.63 8.60 -16.40
CA LEU A 21 -9.02 8.51 -15.08
C LEU A 21 -8.00 7.39 -15.00
N SER A 22 -7.08 7.54 -14.06
CA SER A 22 -6.26 6.46 -13.51
C SER A 22 -6.38 6.55 -12.00
N ASP A 23 -6.63 5.44 -11.33
CA ASP A 23 -6.73 5.33 -9.87
C ASP A 23 -5.40 5.59 -9.17
N HIS A 24 -4.30 5.22 -9.83
CA HIS A 24 -2.95 5.50 -9.40
C HIS A 24 -2.04 5.82 -10.59
N GLY A 25 -0.89 6.40 -10.28
CA GLY A 25 0.27 6.49 -11.16
C GLY A 25 1.15 5.24 -11.03
N PHE A 26 2.39 5.33 -11.45
CA PHE A 26 3.42 4.31 -11.21
C PHE A 26 4.80 4.95 -11.24
N THR A 27 5.80 4.30 -10.65
CA THR A 27 7.21 4.66 -10.77
C THR A 27 8.06 3.41 -10.97
N SER A 28 9.33 3.58 -11.33
CA SER A 28 10.25 2.47 -11.51
C SER A 28 10.79 1.93 -10.19
N PHE A 29 11.16 0.66 -10.17
CA PHE A 29 11.93 0.04 -9.10
C PHE A 29 12.98 -0.92 -9.65
N HIS A 30 14.17 -0.84 -9.07
CA HIS A 30 15.32 -1.66 -9.39
C HIS A 30 15.88 -2.38 -8.16
N THR A 31 15.38 -2.06 -6.96
CA THR A 31 15.78 -2.71 -5.71
C THR A 31 14.54 -3.22 -4.98
N CYS A 32 14.58 -4.48 -4.58
CA CYS A 32 13.56 -5.10 -3.75
C CYS A 32 13.90 -4.92 -2.25
N ILE A 33 12.87 -4.77 -1.42
CA ILE A 33 12.95 -4.73 0.05
C ILE A 33 12.22 -5.94 0.61
N ASP A 34 12.94 -6.84 1.25
CA ASP A 34 12.33 -7.91 2.04
C ASP A 34 12.03 -7.41 3.45
N PHE A 35 10.79 -6.97 3.66
CA PHE A 35 10.33 -6.49 4.95
C PHE A 35 10.33 -7.58 6.02
N ASN A 36 10.12 -8.85 5.67
CA ASN A 36 10.18 -9.94 6.64
C ASN A 36 11.60 -10.20 7.10
N ARG A 37 12.57 -10.20 6.18
CA ARG A 37 14.00 -10.27 6.55
C ARG A 37 14.38 -9.10 7.46
N TRP A 38 13.94 -7.88 7.14
CA TRP A 38 14.17 -6.71 7.98
C TRP A 38 13.57 -6.89 9.39
N LEU A 39 12.34 -7.41 9.50
CA LEU A 39 11.69 -7.69 10.78
C LEU A 39 12.43 -8.75 11.59
N VAL A 40 12.98 -9.78 10.95
CA VAL A 40 13.80 -10.79 11.65
C VAL A 40 15.11 -10.19 12.15
N ASP A 41 15.81 -9.40 11.32
CA ASP A 41 17.09 -8.79 11.68
C ASP A 41 16.97 -7.77 12.82
N ASN A 42 15.79 -7.15 12.97
CA ASN A 42 15.49 -6.21 14.05
C ASN A 42 14.74 -6.84 15.25
N GLY A 43 14.56 -8.18 15.27
CA GLY A 43 13.96 -8.88 16.40
C GLY A 43 12.45 -8.70 16.59
N PHE A 44 11.73 -8.34 15.51
CA PHE A 44 10.27 -8.27 15.49
C PHE A 44 9.62 -9.57 14.99
N MET A 45 10.32 -10.31 14.12
CA MET A 45 9.93 -11.65 13.67
C MET A 45 10.99 -12.67 14.10
N VAL A 46 10.56 -13.87 14.44
CA VAL A 46 11.46 -14.96 14.83
C VAL A 46 11.19 -16.18 13.97
N LEU A 47 12.26 -16.77 13.44
CA LEU A 47 12.19 -18.04 12.70
C LEU A 47 12.42 -19.21 13.66
N GLU A 48 11.89 -20.38 13.29
CA GLU A 48 12.13 -21.63 14.02
C GLU A 48 13.62 -22.01 14.02
N ASP A 49 14.04 -22.82 15.00
CA ASP A 49 15.44 -23.20 15.17
C ASP A 49 16.00 -23.87 13.91
N GLY A 50 17.13 -23.35 13.42
CA GLY A 50 17.78 -23.83 12.19
C GLY A 50 17.19 -23.29 10.89
N VAL A 51 16.05 -22.59 10.92
CA VAL A 51 15.45 -21.94 9.76
C VAL A 51 16.11 -20.58 9.53
N LYS A 52 16.64 -20.38 8.31
CA LYS A 52 17.27 -19.11 7.90
C LYS A 52 16.42 -18.32 6.92
N THR A 53 15.66 -19.02 6.09
CA THR A 53 14.82 -18.48 5.03
C THR A 53 13.50 -19.25 4.98
N VAL A 54 12.43 -18.57 4.61
CA VAL A 54 11.09 -19.13 4.41
C VAL A 54 10.68 -18.84 2.97
N ASN A 55 10.18 -19.82 2.24
CA ASN A 55 9.78 -19.60 0.84
C ASN A 55 8.49 -18.78 0.75
N GLU A 56 7.45 -19.20 1.47
CA GLU A 56 6.13 -18.58 1.48
C GLU A 56 5.31 -19.07 2.68
N SER A 57 4.13 -18.49 2.85
CA SER A 57 3.09 -18.91 3.82
C SER A 57 3.57 -19.01 5.27
N PHE A 58 4.68 -18.36 5.61
CA PHE A 58 5.26 -18.34 6.95
C PHE A 58 5.63 -19.74 7.52
N HIS A 59 5.82 -20.75 6.66
CA HIS A 59 6.20 -22.12 7.06
C HIS A 59 7.65 -22.17 7.58
N GLY A 60 7.85 -21.82 8.84
CA GLY A 60 9.16 -21.67 9.49
C GLY A 60 9.26 -20.45 10.41
N VAL A 61 8.16 -19.73 10.61
CA VAL A 61 8.06 -18.62 11.59
C VAL A 61 7.62 -19.17 12.95
N ASP A 62 8.39 -18.84 14.00
CA ASP A 62 8.01 -19.08 15.38
C ASP A 62 7.04 -17.99 15.85
N TRP A 63 5.74 -18.28 15.70
CA TRP A 63 4.67 -17.38 16.10
C TRP A 63 4.58 -17.14 17.61
N SER A 64 5.20 -17.98 18.44
CA SER A 64 5.21 -17.77 19.90
C SER A 64 6.15 -16.64 20.33
N LYS A 65 7.04 -16.20 19.44
CA LYS A 65 8.02 -15.13 19.67
C LYS A 65 7.93 -13.98 18.68
N THR A 66 7.14 -14.13 17.60
CA THR A 66 6.97 -13.13 16.55
C THR A 66 5.94 -12.08 16.95
N ARG A 67 6.37 -10.80 16.93
CA ARG A 67 5.54 -9.63 17.27
C ARG A 67 4.98 -8.91 16.05
N ALA A 68 5.64 -8.99 14.89
CA ALA A 68 5.17 -8.37 13.65
C ALA A 68 5.58 -9.19 12.41
N TYR A 69 4.81 -9.06 11.34
CA TYR A 69 5.01 -9.75 10.07
C TYR A 69 4.52 -8.92 8.88
N ALA A 70 5.22 -9.01 7.75
CA ALA A 70 4.83 -8.38 6.50
C ALA A 70 4.12 -9.39 5.59
N MET A 71 3.04 -8.92 4.95
CA MET A 71 2.32 -9.66 3.93
C MET A 71 1.67 -8.70 2.95
N GLY A 72 1.54 -9.12 1.69
CA GLY A 72 1.07 -8.24 0.63
C GLY A 72 2.07 -7.15 0.28
N LEU A 73 1.66 -6.24 -0.60
CA LEU A 73 2.57 -5.38 -1.35
C LEU A 73 3.23 -4.25 -0.55
N SER A 74 2.71 -3.88 0.63
CA SER A 74 3.29 -2.84 1.50
C SER A 74 2.69 -2.85 2.92
N GLY A 75 2.26 -4.00 3.44
CA GLY A 75 1.60 -4.08 4.76
C GLY A 75 2.46 -4.76 5.81
N ILE A 76 2.67 -4.12 6.96
CA ILE A 76 3.19 -4.78 8.18
C ILE A 76 2.06 -4.88 9.19
N ASN A 77 1.83 -6.10 9.66
CA ASN A 77 0.83 -6.48 10.64
C ASN A 77 1.54 -6.79 11.96
N LEU A 78 0.91 -6.43 13.07
CA LEU A 78 1.28 -6.86 14.41
C LEU A 78 0.59 -8.19 14.74
N ASN A 79 1.26 -9.05 15.50
CA ASN A 79 0.71 -10.32 15.98
C ASN A 79 -0.05 -10.09 17.30
N ILE A 80 -1.19 -9.39 17.23
CA ILE A 80 -1.98 -8.93 18.36
C ILE A 80 -2.81 -10.07 18.95
N ARG A 81 -2.77 -10.21 20.28
CA ARG A 81 -3.58 -11.18 21.02
C ARG A 81 -5.07 -10.94 20.77
N GLY A 82 -5.77 -11.99 20.35
CA GLY A 82 -7.22 -11.96 20.10
C GLY A 82 -7.62 -11.52 18.70
N ARG A 83 -6.68 -10.98 17.90
CA ARG A 83 -6.88 -10.71 16.47
C ARG A 83 -6.22 -11.79 15.61
N GLU A 84 -4.95 -12.09 15.88
CA GLU A 84 -4.21 -13.17 15.24
C GLU A 84 -4.39 -14.50 15.99
N GLY A 85 -4.41 -15.62 15.25
CA GLY A 85 -4.65 -16.95 15.82
C GLY A 85 -3.61 -17.41 16.86
N ARG A 86 -2.39 -16.83 16.83
CA ARG A 86 -1.32 -17.03 17.81
C ARG A 86 -0.75 -15.69 18.30
N GLY A 87 -1.60 -14.69 18.44
CA GLY A 87 -1.24 -13.34 18.88
C GLY A 87 -0.55 -13.32 20.24
N ILE A 88 0.57 -12.59 20.32
CA ILE A 88 1.38 -12.43 21.54
C ILE A 88 1.52 -10.97 21.99
N VAL A 89 1.28 -10.00 21.11
CA VAL A 89 1.33 -8.57 21.42
C VAL A 89 0.03 -8.19 22.11
N GLU A 90 0.08 -7.66 23.33
CA GLU A 90 -1.13 -7.19 23.99
C GLU A 90 -1.68 -5.94 23.27
N PRO A 91 -3.00 -5.73 23.20
CA PRO A 91 -3.58 -4.57 22.49
C PRO A 91 -3.04 -3.20 22.93
N ASN A 92 -2.67 -3.05 24.21
CA ASN A 92 -2.08 -1.83 24.74
C ASN A 92 -0.59 -1.63 24.38
N GLU A 93 0.08 -2.67 23.86
CA GLU A 93 1.46 -2.62 23.38
C GLU A 93 1.54 -2.29 21.88
N ALA A 94 0.42 -2.33 21.16
CA ALA A 94 0.37 -2.15 19.72
C ALA A 94 0.89 -0.77 19.28
N GLU A 95 0.38 0.33 19.85
CA GLU A 95 0.81 1.68 19.42
C GLU A 95 2.30 1.97 19.70
N PRO A 96 2.86 1.65 20.90
CA PRO A 96 4.30 1.77 21.12
C PRO A 96 5.13 0.94 20.13
N LEU A 97 4.74 -0.30 19.85
CA LEU A 97 5.44 -1.18 18.91
C LEU A 97 5.37 -0.65 17.47
N MET A 98 4.22 -0.12 17.04
CA MET A 98 4.08 0.52 15.73
C MET A 98 5.02 1.73 15.58
N LYS A 99 5.15 2.53 16.65
CA LYS A 99 6.07 3.68 16.67
C LYS A 99 7.53 3.23 16.60
N GLU A 100 7.91 2.20 17.36
CA GLU A 100 9.26 1.62 17.33
C GLU A 100 9.62 1.14 15.91
N ILE A 101 8.74 0.34 15.28
CA ILE A 101 8.93 -0.16 13.91
C ILE A 101 9.02 1.00 12.91
N LYS A 102 8.16 2.02 13.03
CA LYS A 102 8.19 3.22 12.19
C LYS A 102 9.53 3.95 12.29
N ASP A 103 9.97 4.23 13.50
CA ASP A 103 11.19 5.02 13.73
C ASP A 103 12.40 4.28 13.17
N LEU A 104 12.49 2.95 13.35
CA LEU A 104 13.56 2.14 12.77
C LEU A 104 13.46 2.01 11.24
N LEU A 105 12.28 1.78 10.67
CA LEU A 105 12.10 1.69 9.21
C LEU A 105 12.55 2.97 8.49
N LEU A 106 12.26 4.14 9.08
CA LEU A 106 12.67 5.43 8.52
C LEU A 106 14.19 5.63 8.54
N THR A 107 14.94 4.82 9.29
CA THR A 107 16.42 4.82 9.27
C THR A 107 17.02 3.88 8.22
N LEU A 108 16.20 3.04 7.56
CA LEU A 108 16.69 2.10 6.53
C LEU A 108 17.26 2.87 5.33
N LYS A 109 18.51 2.58 5.00
CA LYS A 109 19.25 3.18 3.89
C LYS A 109 19.91 2.13 3.02
N ASP A 110 20.11 2.50 1.76
CA ASP A 110 20.92 1.79 0.77
C ASP A 110 22.14 2.67 0.46
N GLY A 111 23.25 2.43 1.17
CA GLY A 111 24.35 3.39 1.28
C GLY A 111 23.87 4.71 1.91
N ASP A 112 23.99 5.80 1.17
CA ASP A 112 23.49 7.13 1.59
C ASP A 112 22.03 7.40 1.15
N THR A 113 21.44 6.49 0.35
CA THR A 113 20.12 6.67 -0.24
C THR A 113 19.03 6.26 0.73
N ARG A 114 17.98 7.09 0.84
CA ARG A 114 16.77 6.76 1.61
C ARG A 114 15.96 5.69 0.89
N VAL A 115 15.54 4.65 1.62
CA VAL A 115 14.73 3.54 1.09
C VAL A 115 13.24 3.72 1.40
N ILE A 116 12.91 4.18 2.61
CA ILE A 116 11.53 4.40 3.07
C ILE A 116 11.26 5.91 3.12
N ARG A 117 10.29 6.37 2.35
CA ARG A 117 9.90 7.78 2.25
C ARG A 117 8.99 8.20 3.40
N SER A 118 8.02 7.36 3.74
CA SER A 118 7.12 7.58 4.87
C SER A 118 6.68 6.26 5.49
N VAL A 119 6.15 6.34 6.72
CA VAL A 119 5.49 5.23 7.38
C VAL A 119 4.20 5.77 8.00
N LYS A 120 3.08 5.28 7.50
CA LYS A 120 1.73 5.68 7.91
C LYS A 120 1.11 4.54 8.72
N PHE A 121 0.22 4.87 9.65
CA PHE A 121 -0.56 3.87 10.38
C PHE A 121 -1.95 3.78 9.76
N ALA A 122 -2.45 2.58 9.54
CA ALA A 122 -3.74 2.39 8.87
C ALA A 122 -4.89 3.11 9.59
N LYS A 123 -4.89 3.09 10.93
CA LYS A 123 -5.87 3.80 11.76
C LYS A 123 -5.95 5.31 11.51
N ASP A 124 -4.87 5.90 10.98
CA ASP A 124 -4.78 7.35 10.71
C ASP A 124 -5.19 7.70 9.27
N ILE A 125 -5.19 6.73 8.35
CA ILE A 125 -5.38 6.99 6.91
C ILE A 125 -6.54 6.23 6.27
N TYR A 126 -7.02 5.18 6.91
CA TYR A 126 -8.17 4.39 6.47
C TYR A 126 -9.36 4.64 7.41
N SER A 127 -10.56 4.48 6.86
CA SER A 127 -11.83 4.62 7.56
C SER A 127 -12.77 3.48 7.17
N GLY A 128 -13.84 3.31 7.94
CA GLY A 128 -14.89 2.31 7.69
C GLY A 128 -14.74 1.02 8.49
N GLY A 129 -15.71 0.11 8.34
CA GLY A 129 -15.85 -1.08 9.20
C GLY A 129 -14.82 -2.19 8.98
N TYR A 130 -13.86 -2.01 8.08
CA TYR A 130 -12.84 -3.02 7.76
C TYR A 130 -11.42 -2.57 8.09
N VAL A 131 -11.23 -1.42 8.76
CA VAL A 131 -9.90 -0.93 9.17
C VAL A 131 -9.16 -1.97 10.02
N ASP A 132 -9.85 -2.68 10.89
CA ASP A 132 -9.25 -3.75 11.73
C ASP A 132 -8.76 -4.97 10.94
N ARG A 133 -9.08 -5.07 9.63
CA ARG A 133 -8.59 -6.10 8.71
C ARG A 133 -7.45 -5.61 7.81
N SER A 134 -7.09 -4.33 7.91
CA SER A 134 -5.96 -3.77 7.20
C SER A 134 -4.65 -4.04 7.94
N PRO A 135 -3.49 -3.93 7.27
CA PRO A 135 -2.21 -3.93 7.97
C PRO A 135 -2.11 -2.75 8.94
N ASP A 136 -1.46 -2.92 10.08
CA ASP A 136 -1.32 -1.84 11.07
C ASP A 136 -0.44 -0.69 10.58
N ILE A 137 0.63 -1.04 9.86
CA ILE A 137 1.66 -0.13 9.39
C ILE A 137 1.78 -0.24 7.87
N ILE A 138 1.79 0.91 7.20
CA ILE A 138 1.90 1.06 5.76
C ILE A 138 3.20 1.81 5.43
N PRO A 139 4.31 1.09 5.12
CA PRO A 139 5.53 1.71 4.64
C PRO A 139 5.34 2.25 3.21
N GLY A 140 5.64 3.52 3.01
CA GLY A 140 5.77 4.14 1.69
C GLY A 140 7.23 4.07 1.24
N THR A 141 7.53 3.21 0.26
CA THR A 141 8.89 3.14 -0.31
C THR A 141 9.20 4.36 -1.16
N ASP A 142 10.47 4.75 -1.22
CA ASP A 142 10.93 5.79 -2.15
C ASP A 142 11.06 5.25 -3.58
N THR A 143 11.24 6.15 -4.55
CA THR A 143 11.45 5.77 -5.95
C THR A 143 12.66 4.86 -6.11
N GLY A 144 12.56 3.82 -6.93
CA GLY A 144 13.62 2.82 -7.10
C GLY A 144 13.45 1.58 -6.20
N TYR A 145 12.63 1.66 -5.16
CA TYR A 145 12.44 0.58 -4.17
C TYR A 145 11.01 0.07 -4.11
N ARG A 146 10.83 -1.23 -3.86
CA ARG A 146 9.52 -1.89 -3.71
C ARG A 146 9.63 -3.07 -2.76
N ALA A 147 8.55 -3.45 -2.07
CA ALA A 147 8.48 -4.74 -1.39
C ALA A 147 8.90 -5.89 -2.33
N ASP A 148 9.58 -6.88 -1.78
CA ASP A 148 10.11 -7.99 -2.55
C ASP A 148 9.01 -8.99 -2.98
N TRP A 149 9.37 -10.01 -3.76
CA TRP A 149 8.40 -10.98 -4.28
C TRP A 149 8.07 -12.11 -3.29
N GLY A 150 8.94 -12.38 -2.31
CA GLY A 150 8.73 -13.42 -1.31
C GLY A 150 7.90 -12.93 -0.15
N CYS A 151 8.21 -11.77 0.43
CA CYS A 151 7.52 -11.24 1.60
C CYS A 151 6.02 -11.01 1.32
N VAL A 152 5.66 -10.69 0.07
CA VAL A 152 4.24 -10.52 -0.31
C VAL A 152 3.41 -11.78 -0.10
N THR A 153 4.02 -12.97 -0.18
CA THR A 153 3.39 -14.26 0.09
C THR A 153 3.81 -14.86 1.43
N GLY A 154 4.43 -14.09 2.32
CA GLY A 154 4.88 -14.56 3.64
C GLY A 154 6.21 -15.31 3.63
N GLY A 155 7.04 -15.08 2.61
CA GLY A 155 8.43 -15.54 2.56
C GLY A 155 9.37 -14.65 3.39
N VAL A 156 10.54 -15.19 3.69
CA VAL A 156 11.68 -14.53 4.35
C VAL A 156 12.94 -14.94 3.60
N GLY A 157 13.56 -14.02 2.87
CA GLY A 157 14.80 -14.21 2.14
C GLY A 157 16.04 -14.09 3.01
N SER A 158 17.21 -14.04 2.37
CA SER A 158 18.51 -13.93 3.03
C SER A 158 19.06 -12.52 3.13
N GLN A 159 18.47 -11.55 2.42
CA GLN A 159 18.94 -10.16 2.35
C GLN A 159 17.76 -9.20 2.44
N ILE A 160 17.93 -8.09 3.17
CA ILE A 160 16.91 -7.02 3.25
C ILE A 160 16.76 -6.33 1.90
N LEU A 161 17.88 -5.98 1.25
CA LEU A 161 17.90 -5.26 -0.03
C LEU A 161 18.61 -6.11 -1.07
N TYR A 162 18.02 -6.24 -2.25
CA TYR A 162 18.62 -6.97 -3.37
C TYR A 162 18.11 -6.43 -4.72
N PRO A 163 18.88 -6.59 -5.81
CA PRO A 163 18.49 -6.06 -7.13
C PRO A 163 17.27 -6.78 -7.70
N ASN A 164 16.36 -6.02 -8.31
CA ASN A 164 15.27 -6.55 -9.12
C ASN A 164 15.77 -6.94 -10.50
N ASN A 165 16.03 -8.23 -10.71
CA ASN A 165 16.48 -8.78 -12.00
C ASN A 165 15.31 -9.21 -12.92
N ARG A 166 14.06 -8.82 -12.61
CA ARG A 166 12.88 -9.16 -13.42
C ARG A 166 12.56 -8.05 -14.42
N HIS A 167 11.89 -8.43 -15.52
CA HIS A 167 11.40 -7.47 -16.52
C HIS A 167 10.34 -6.52 -15.94
N TRP A 168 9.62 -6.92 -14.89
CA TRP A 168 8.68 -6.06 -14.19
C TRP A 168 9.46 -5.09 -13.29
N ASN A 169 9.64 -3.87 -13.77
CA ASN A 169 10.48 -2.83 -13.15
C ASN A 169 9.74 -1.50 -12.91
N GLY A 170 8.40 -1.50 -13.02
CA GLY A 170 7.54 -0.37 -12.69
C GLY A 170 6.28 -0.83 -11.99
N ASP A 171 5.87 -0.13 -10.94
CA ASP A 171 4.71 -0.48 -10.14
C ASP A 171 4.10 0.76 -9.45
N HIS A 172 2.95 0.59 -8.82
CA HIS A 172 2.21 1.58 -8.05
C HIS A 172 2.27 1.29 -6.54
N CYS A 173 2.99 0.25 -6.13
CA CYS A 173 3.17 -0.15 -4.73
C CYS A 173 4.32 0.63 -4.06
N HIS A 174 4.15 1.94 -3.97
CA HIS A 174 5.10 2.89 -3.40
C HIS A 174 4.41 3.82 -2.41
N ASP A 175 5.14 4.79 -1.86
CA ASP A 175 4.49 5.90 -1.16
C ASP A 175 3.40 6.55 -2.04
N SER A 176 2.19 6.65 -1.51
CA SER A 176 1.02 7.14 -2.25
C SER A 176 1.18 8.57 -2.80
N ASP A 177 2.10 9.37 -2.25
CA ASP A 177 2.40 10.70 -2.78
C ASP A 177 3.23 10.68 -4.08
N LEU A 178 3.90 9.56 -4.39
CA LEU A 178 4.70 9.39 -5.61
C LEU A 178 3.89 8.87 -6.80
N VAL A 179 2.78 8.19 -6.54
CA VAL A 179 2.01 7.44 -7.54
C VAL A 179 0.56 7.91 -7.57
N LYS A 180 0.35 9.22 -7.58
CA LYS A 180 -0.99 9.81 -7.62
C LYS A 180 -1.71 9.46 -8.92
N GLY A 181 -2.98 9.11 -8.79
CA GLY A 181 -3.89 8.96 -9.92
C GLY A 181 -4.10 10.29 -10.66
N VAL A 182 -4.80 10.20 -11.79
CA VAL A 182 -5.17 11.35 -12.61
C VAL A 182 -6.66 11.33 -12.89
N LEU A 183 -7.25 12.53 -12.99
CA LEU A 183 -8.62 12.71 -13.39
C LEU A 183 -8.70 13.81 -14.45
N PHE A 184 -9.20 13.46 -15.62
CA PHE A 184 -9.52 14.38 -16.70
C PHE A 184 -11.00 14.28 -17.00
N THR A 185 -11.65 15.42 -17.16
CA THR A 185 -13.08 15.51 -17.43
C THR A 185 -13.34 16.46 -18.59
N SER A 186 -14.38 16.19 -19.38
CA SER A 186 -14.81 17.09 -20.46
C SER A 186 -15.63 18.29 -19.98
N TRP A 187 -15.70 18.50 -18.66
CA TRP A 187 -16.38 19.63 -18.01
C TRP A 187 -15.50 20.17 -16.89
N LYS A 188 -15.85 21.31 -16.32
CA LYS A 188 -15.14 21.84 -15.14
C LYS A 188 -15.87 21.42 -13.88
N HIS A 189 -15.19 20.70 -12.99
CA HIS A 189 -15.62 20.47 -11.61
C HIS A 189 -15.06 21.55 -10.67
N LYS A 190 -15.60 21.66 -9.46
CA LYS A 190 -15.23 22.74 -8.51
C LYS A 190 -14.13 22.37 -7.52
N THR A 191 -13.82 21.08 -7.36
CA THR A 191 -12.79 20.63 -6.42
C THR A 191 -11.38 20.77 -7.00
N GLU A 192 -10.43 21.24 -6.19
CA GLU A 192 -8.99 21.21 -6.50
C GLU A 192 -8.32 19.90 -6.07
N SER A 193 -9.04 19.05 -5.33
CA SER A 193 -8.55 17.77 -4.83
C SER A 193 -9.64 16.70 -4.98
N PRO A 194 -9.89 16.23 -6.22
CA PRO A 194 -10.83 15.14 -6.46
C PRO A 194 -10.28 13.83 -5.87
N SER A 195 -11.18 12.99 -5.37
CA SER A 195 -10.87 11.62 -4.95
C SER A 195 -11.51 10.62 -5.91
N ILE A 196 -10.93 9.42 -6.03
CA ILE A 196 -11.52 8.36 -6.85
C ILE A 196 -12.94 7.98 -6.38
N VAL A 197 -13.21 8.07 -5.08
CA VAL A 197 -14.54 7.78 -4.51
C VAL A 197 -15.60 8.79 -4.96
N ASP A 198 -15.21 9.97 -5.45
CA ASP A 198 -16.11 11.00 -5.98
C ASP A 198 -16.69 10.63 -7.35
N VAL A 199 -16.07 9.68 -8.07
CA VAL A 199 -16.47 9.31 -9.43
C VAL A 199 -17.86 8.68 -9.45
N ALA A 200 -18.13 7.72 -8.57
CA ALA A 200 -19.42 7.02 -8.50
C ALA A 200 -20.61 7.97 -8.21
N PRO A 201 -20.63 8.78 -7.14
CA PRO A 201 -21.72 9.71 -6.88
C PRO A 201 -21.86 10.77 -7.98
N THR A 202 -20.75 11.18 -8.61
CA THR A 202 -20.79 12.08 -9.76
C THR A 202 -21.53 11.47 -10.95
N VAL A 203 -21.21 10.20 -11.30
CA VAL A 203 -21.88 9.49 -12.39
C VAL A 203 -23.36 9.27 -12.10
N LEU A 204 -23.73 8.89 -10.87
CA LEU A 204 -25.14 8.74 -10.47
C LEU A 204 -25.91 10.06 -10.65
N SER A 205 -25.36 11.16 -10.14
CA SER A 205 -25.96 12.49 -10.27
C SER A 205 -26.14 12.90 -11.73
N MET A 206 -25.15 12.62 -12.60
CA MET A 206 -25.25 12.88 -14.04
C MET A 206 -26.35 12.07 -14.74
N LEU A 207 -26.67 10.88 -14.22
CA LEU A 207 -27.72 10.02 -14.72
C LEU A 207 -29.10 10.34 -14.10
N GLY A 208 -29.20 11.37 -13.26
CA GLY A 208 -30.43 11.73 -12.55
C GLY A 208 -30.79 10.78 -11.41
N VAL A 209 -29.82 10.00 -10.92
CA VAL A 209 -29.98 9.09 -9.78
C VAL A 209 -29.41 9.75 -8.53
N GLU A 210 -30.19 9.83 -7.46
CA GLU A 210 -29.72 10.34 -6.18
C GLU A 210 -28.63 9.42 -5.61
N PRO A 211 -27.40 9.94 -5.33
CA PRO A 211 -26.36 9.14 -4.72
C PRO A 211 -26.78 8.66 -3.32
N PRO A 212 -26.66 7.36 -3.02
CA PRO A 212 -26.98 6.86 -1.69
C PRO A 212 -26.08 7.49 -0.61
N GLY A 213 -26.66 7.82 0.56
CA GLY A 213 -25.95 8.49 1.64
C GLY A 213 -24.84 7.68 2.32
N TYR A 214 -24.68 6.39 1.99
CA TYR A 214 -23.58 5.55 2.47
C TYR A 214 -22.32 5.63 1.57
N MET A 215 -22.34 6.38 0.47
CA MET A 215 -21.15 6.61 -0.33
C MET A 215 -20.24 7.63 0.36
N ASP A 216 -18.94 7.32 0.44
CA ASP A 216 -17.94 8.21 1.06
C ASP A 216 -17.59 9.42 0.18
N GLY A 217 -17.74 9.27 -1.13
CA GLY A 217 -17.44 10.32 -2.10
C GLY A 217 -18.54 11.36 -2.23
N ARG A 218 -18.22 12.46 -2.89
CA ARG A 218 -19.16 13.55 -3.22
C ARG A 218 -19.23 13.77 -4.72
N THR A 219 -20.32 14.39 -5.17
CA THR A 219 -20.41 14.84 -6.57
C THR A 219 -19.40 15.96 -6.83
N LEU A 220 -18.70 15.87 -7.97
CA LEU A 220 -17.67 16.82 -8.43
C LEU A 220 -18.25 18.10 -9.06
#